data_AF-A0A3P7N3M7-F1
#
_entry.id   AF-A0A3P7N3M7-F1
#
_cell.length_a   1.000
_cell.length_b   1.000
_cell.length_c   1.000
_cell.angle_alpha   90.00
_cell.angle_beta   90.00
_cell.angle_gamma   90.00
#
_symmetry.space_group_name_H-M   'P 1'
#
loop_
_entity.id
_entity.type
_entity.pdbx_description
1 polymer ?
#
loop_
_entity_poly.entity_id
_entity_poly.type
_entity_poly.pdbx_seq_one_letter_code
_entity_poly.pdbx_strand_id
1 'polypeptide(L)'
;MSLVQDTLQPVDEYAVLVAQQQQDNFKQLLWQLIYARNITSELERARAIFLWLCTKDLNKMKFDKVKSGSPEETLMDIHMGKSSYAEAFLTLCR
;
A
#
# COMPACT_ATOMS: atom_id res chain seq x y z
N MET A 1 25.63 9.39 -8.02
CA MET A 1 24.55 8.44 -7.64
C MET A 1 23.47 9.27 -6.96
N SER A 2 22.84 10.12 -7.76
CA SER A 2 22.52 11.50 -7.42
C SER A 2 21.12 11.88 -7.94
N LEU A 3 20.44 12.75 -7.18
CA LEU A 3 19.17 13.45 -7.47
C LEU A 3 17.86 12.65 -7.28
N VAL A 4 17.79 11.37 -7.62
CA VAL A 4 16.51 10.62 -7.55
C VAL A 4 16.13 10.21 -6.12
N GLN A 5 17.11 10.01 -5.25
CA GLN A 5 16.86 9.64 -3.85
C GLN A 5 16.34 10.81 -3.01
N ASP A 6 16.84 12.03 -3.24
CA ASP A 6 16.44 13.21 -2.48
C ASP A 6 15.00 13.67 -2.76
N THR A 7 14.47 13.43 -3.97
CA THR A 7 13.12 13.90 -4.34
C THR A 7 12.01 12.99 -3.85
N LEU A 8 12.27 11.68 -3.72
CA LEU A 8 11.27 10.68 -3.33
C LEU A 8 11.32 10.32 -1.85
N GLN A 9 12.35 10.75 -1.12
CA GLN A 9 12.48 10.52 0.31
C GLN A 9 11.22 10.92 1.12
N PRO A 10 10.54 12.06 0.87
CA PRO A 10 9.32 12.41 1.60
C PRO A 10 8.15 11.45 1.35
N VAL A 11 8.11 10.82 0.17
CA VAL A 11 7.13 9.79 -0.19
C VAL A 11 7.47 8.49 0.53
N ASP A 12 8.76 8.13 0.55
CA ASP A 12 9.25 6.92 1.18
C ASP A 12 9.00 6.91 2.70
N GLU A 13 9.39 7.99 3.39
CA GLU A 13 9.17 8.15 4.84
C GLU A 13 7.68 8.05 5.19
N TYR A 14 6.83 8.61 4.33
CA TYR A 14 5.40 8.62 4.55
C TYR A 14 4.77 7.24 4.34
N ALA A 15 5.17 6.50 3.30
CA ALA A 15 4.69 5.13 3.08
C ALA A 15 5.07 4.20 4.25
N VAL A 16 6.28 4.36 4.80
CA VAL A 16 6.73 3.64 6.01
C VAL A 16 5.86 4.00 7.21
N LEU A 17 5.56 5.29 7.41
CA LEU A 17 4.71 5.75 8.50
C LEU A 17 3.27 5.19 8.38
N VAL A 18 2.70 5.16 7.17
CA VAL A 18 1.38 4.54 6.93
C VAL A 18 1.43 3.02 7.19
N ALA A 19 2.52 2.33 6.84
CA ALA A 19 2.65 0.90 7.09
C ALA A 19 2.57 0.52 8.58
N GLN A 20 3.02 1.41 9.46
CA GLN A 20 2.96 1.24 10.91
C GLN A 20 1.56 1.46 11.51
N GLN A 21 0.65 2.08 10.77
CA GLN A 21 -0.71 2.36 11.23
C GLN A 21 -1.65 1.17 10.99
N GLN A 22 -2.77 1.14 11.70
CA GLN A 22 -3.89 0.26 11.37
C GLN A 22 -4.74 0.88 10.26
N GLN A 23 -5.21 0.05 9.33
CA GLN A 23 -6.12 0.44 8.26
C GLN A 23 -7.41 -0.36 8.40
N ASP A 24 -8.56 0.32 8.48
CA ASP A 24 -9.84 -0.34 8.75
C ASP A 24 -10.49 -0.87 7.46
N ASN A 25 -10.16 -0.28 6.31
CA ASN A 25 -10.64 -0.69 4.99
C ASN A 25 -9.70 -0.22 3.87
N PHE A 26 -9.90 -0.75 2.65
CA PHE A 26 -9.06 -0.45 1.50
C PHE A 26 -9.12 1.02 1.06
N LYS A 27 -10.30 1.66 1.15
CA LYS A 27 -10.44 3.08 0.77
C LYS A 27 -9.62 3.99 1.67
N GLN A 28 -9.63 3.73 2.98
CA GLN A 28 -8.81 4.46 3.93
C GLN A 28 -7.32 4.25 3.65
N LEU A 29 -6.90 3.02 3.34
CA LEU A 29 -5.53 2.73 2.96
C LEU A 29 -5.09 3.55 1.73
N LEU A 30 -5.88 3.54 0.65
CA LEU A 30 -5.56 4.33 -0.54
C LEU A 30 -5.58 5.83 -0.26
N TRP A 31 -6.55 6.31 0.52
CA TRP A 31 -6.60 7.73 0.89
C TRP A 31 -5.34 8.16 1.64
N GLN A 32 -4.91 7.36 2.62
CA GLN A 32 -3.66 7.58 3.34
C GLN A 32 -2.49 7.57 2.36
N LEU A 33 -2.30 6.51 1.56
CA LEU A 33 -1.10 6.37 0.73
C LEU A 33 -0.94 7.42 -0.37
N ILE A 34 -2.01 7.75 -1.10
CA ILE A 34 -1.88 8.47 -2.38
C ILE A 34 -2.70 9.77 -2.50
N TYR A 35 -3.62 10.06 -1.56
CA TYR A 35 -4.43 11.28 -1.61
C TYR A 35 -4.10 12.29 -0.50
N ALA A 36 -3.70 11.85 0.69
CA ALA A 36 -3.51 12.73 1.86
C ALA A 36 -2.37 13.76 1.73
N ARG A 37 -1.37 13.51 0.88
CA ARG A 37 -0.15 14.33 0.75
C ARG A 37 -0.07 15.20 -0.51
N ASN A 38 -1.17 15.36 -1.25
CA ASN A 38 -1.16 16.02 -2.56
C ASN A 38 -0.11 15.39 -3.51
N ILE A 39 0.00 14.05 -3.46
CA ILE A 39 0.83 13.27 -4.38
C ILE A 39 0.16 13.32 -5.76
N THR A 40 0.75 14.08 -6.67
CA THR A 40 0.17 14.33 -8.01
C THR A 40 0.77 13.46 -9.10
N SER A 41 1.94 12.85 -8.86
CA SER A 41 2.62 12.02 -9.85
C SER A 41 2.28 10.54 -9.69
N GLU A 42 1.93 9.88 -10.80
CA GLU A 42 1.72 8.42 -10.84
C GLU A 42 2.95 7.63 -10.39
N LEU A 43 4.16 8.15 -10.64
CA LEU A 43 5.41 7.52 -10.19
C LEU A 43 5.52 7.53 -8.65
N GLU A 44 5.17 8.66 -8.02
CA GLU A 44 5.19 8.78 -6.56
C GLU A 44 4.13 7.87 -5.92
N ARG A 45 2.94 7.77 -6.53
CA ARG A 45 1.88 6.85 -6.08
C ARG A 45 2.36 5.40 -6.12
N ALA A 46 2.89 4.97 -7.26
CA ALA A 46 3.42 3.62 -7.42
C ALA A 46 4.55 3.33 -6.41
N ARG A 47 5.43 4.31 -6.15
CA ARG A 47 6.51 4.17 -5.17
C ARG A 47 6.00 4.06 -3.73
N ALA A 48 5.03 4.91 -3.34
CA ALA A 48 4.41 4.84 -2.02
C ALA A 48 3.76 3.48 -1.77
N ILE A 49 2.99 3.00 -2.75
CA ILE A 49 2.32 1.69 -2.70
C ILE A 49 3.35 0.56 -2.58
N PHE A 50 4.38 0.57 -3.44
CA PHE A 50 5.41 -0.46 -3.44
C PHE A 50 6.15 -0.51 -2.10
N LEU A 51 6.57 0.64 -1.58
CA LEU A 51 7.33 0.68 -0.33
C LEU A 51 6.45 0.32 0.88
N TRP A 52 5.19 0.75 0.88
CA TRP A 52 4.23 0.32 1.89
C TRP A 52 4.10 -1.20 1.90
N LEU A 53 3.97 -1.82 0.72
CA LEU A 53 3.84 -3.27 0.57
C LEU A 53 5.09 -4.03 1.06
N CYS A 54 6.30 -3.48 0.82
CA CYS A 54 7.54 -4.05 1.34
C CYS A 54 7.71 -3.92 2.87
N THR A 55 7.03 -2.94 3.48
CA THR A 55 7.18 -2.62 4.91
C THR A 55 6.08 -3.24 5.76
N LYS A 56 4.86 -3.38 5.21
CA LYS A 56 3.70 -3.86 5.93
C LYS A 56 3.80 -5.36 6.21
N ASP A 57 3.60 -5.76 7.46
CA ASP A 57 3.39 -7.17 7.80
C ASP A 57 1.95 -7.57 7.46
N LEU A 58 1.75 -8.01 6.21
CA LEU A 58 0.44 -8.42 5.69
C LEU A 58 -0.10 -9.69 6.38
N ASN A 59 0.76 -10.50 7.03
CA ASN A 59 0.31 -11.67 7.78
C ASN A 59 -0.50 -11.31 9.03
N LYS A 60 -0.35 -10.08 9.52
CA LYS A 60 -1.09 -9.55 10.68
C LYS A 60 -2.20 -8.59 10.28
N MET A 61 -2.35 -8.31 8.99
CA MET A 61 -3.38 -7.40 8.51
C MET A 61 -4.74 -8.10 8.54
N LYS A 62 -5.77 -7.38 8.98
CA LYS A 62 -7.14 -7.88 9.03
C LYS A 62 -8.12 -6.78 8.68
N PHE A 63 -9.02 -7.07 7.77
CA PHE A 63 -10.19 -6.25 7.48
C PHE A 63 -11.44 -6.95 8.01
N ASP A 64 -12.37 -6.23 8.63
CA ASP A 64 -13.53 -6.84 9.28
C ASP A 64 -14.63 -7.27 8.29
N LYS A 65 -14.79 -6.56 7.17
CA LYS A 65 -15.89 -6.75 6.22
C LYS A 65 -15.38 -7.06 4.81
N VAL A 66 -14.71 -8.20 4.68
CA VAL A 66 -14.17 -8.66 3.39
C VAL A 66 -15.25 -9.31 2.55
N LYS A 67 -15.40 -8.84 1.31
CA LYS A 67 -16.30 -9.42 0.31
C LYS A 67 -15.50 -10.26 -0.68
N SER A 68 -16.11 -11.32 -1.21
CA SER A 68 -15.46 -12.09 -2.27
C SER A 68 -15.21 -11.23 -3.50
N GLY A 69 -14.00 -11.32 -4.06
CA GLY A 69 -13.48 -10.52 -5.16
C GLY A 69 -13.09 -9.08 -4.78
N SER A 70 -13.07 -8.72 -3.50
CA SER A 70 -12.70 -7.37 -3.07
C SER A 70 -11.18 -7.18 -3.01
N PRO A 71 -10.67 -5.94 -3.16
CA PRO A 71 -9.27 -5.63 -2.93
C PRO A 71 -8.77 -6.04 -1.53
N GLU A 72 -9.63 -5.91 -0.52
CA GLU A 72 -9.36 -6.37 0.84
C GLU A 72 -9.11 -7.89 0.91
N GLU A 73 -9.84 -8.68 0.13
CA GLU A 73 -9.64 -10.13 0.04
C GLU A 73 -8.26 -10.45 -0.51
N THR A 74 -7.86 -9.80 -1.61
CA THR A 74 -6.51 -9.98 -2.20
C THR A 74 -5.39 -9.70 -1.20
N LEU A 75 -5.53 -8.64 -0.38
CA LEU A 75 -4.54 -8.31 0.63
C LEU A 75 -4.49 -9.32 1.78
N MET A 76 -5.65 -9.82 2.23
CA MET A 76 -5.66 -10.86 3.27
C MET A 76 -5.19 -12.22 2.73
N ASP A 77 -5.48 -12.55 1.48
CA ASP A 77 -5.14 -13.84 0.89
C ASP A 77 -3.63 -14.12 0.78
N ILE A 78 -2.79 -13.09 0.94
CA ILE A 78 -1.32 -13.25 1.04
C ILE A 78 -0.96 -14.18 2.20
N HIS A 79 -1.57 -14.03 3.37
CA HIS A 79 -1.24 -14.86 4.53
C HIS A 79 -1.69 -16.32 4.36
N MET A 80 -2.62 -16.58 3.42
CA MET A 80 -3.08 -17.92 3.05
C MET A 80 -2.33 -18.50 1.85
N GLY A 81 -1.41 -17.74 1.24
CA GLY A 81 -0.73 -18.14 0.00
C GLY A 81 -1.64 -18.20 -1.23
N LYS A 82 -2.82 -17.57 -1.17
CA LYS A 82 -3.80 -17.52 -2.26
C LYS A 82 -3.63 -16.33 -3.19
N SER A 83 -2.93 -15.31 -2.73
CA SER A 83 -2.53 -14.13 -3.52
C SER A 83 -1.03 -13.91 -3.40
N SER A 84 -0.45 -13.33 -4.44
CA SER A 84 0.94 -12.89 -4.48
C SER A 84 1.09 -11.40 -4.12
N TYR A 85 2.30 -11.00 -3.76
CA TYR A 85 2.66 -9.58 -3.61
C TYR A 85 2.50 -8.80 -4.93
N ALA A 86 2.70 -9.45 -6.08
CA ALA A 86 2.48 -8.82 -7.39
C ALA A 86 0.99 -8.50 -7.62
N GLU A 87 0.09 -9.43 -7.29
CA GLU A 87 -1.35 -9.21 -7.37
C GLU A 87 -1.84 -8.14 -6.39
N ALA A 88 -1.30 -8.12 -5.17
CA ALA A 88 -1.58 -7.07 -4.19
C ALA A 88 -1.12 -5.69 -4.69
N PHE A 89 0.09 -5.59 -5.24
CA PHE A 89 0.59 -4.35 -5.82
C PHE A 89 -0.31 -3.86 -6.97
N LEU A 90 -0.65 -4.74 -7.91
CA LEU A 90 -1.56 -4.39 -9.01
C LEU A 90 -2.94 -3.98 -8.52
N THR A 91 -3.43 -4.61 -7.45
CA THR A 91 -4.73 -4.28 -6.84
C THR A 91 -4.72 -2.90 -6.21
N LEU A 92 -3.63 -2.50 -5.55
CA LEU A 92 -3.46 -1.17 -4.96
C LEU A 92 -3.30 -0.07 -6.02
N CYS A 93 -2.80 -0.40 -7.21
CA CYS A 93 -2.62 0.53 -8.32
C CYS A 93 -3.86 0.74 -9.20
N ARG A 94 -4.97 0.04 -8.95
CA ARG A 94 -6.24 0.19 -9.68
C ARG A 94 -7.09 1.32 -9.13
#